data_AF-A0A835FTU0-F1
#
_entry.id   AF-A0A835FTU0-F1
#
_cell.length_a   1.000
_cell.length_b   1.000
_cell.length_c   1.000
_cell.angle_alpha   90.00
_cell.angle_beta   90.00
_cell.angle_gamma   90.00
#
_symmetry.space_group_name_H-M   'P 1'
#
loop_
_entity.id
_entity.type
_entity.pdbx_description
1 polymer ?
#
loop_
_entity_poly.entity_id
_entity_poly.type
_entity_poly.pdbx_seq_one_letter_code
_entity_poly.pdbx_strand_id
1 'polypeptide(L)'
;MRGRNRQIFHCANETNVVTEDDTADGDATDDETELEATAGNTIDADGDSKDELESSLPEDVDWIKQQPLPYPMDALEPYISKETVEQHWGVHQQMHVDRLNGIIGDSEWEGMSLGQMMMSSFNEGREEPHPPFFHAAQVWNHDFYWRSMKPGGGGKPPERLLKFINRDFGSYEHMIQQFMDAALTQFGSGWVWLSYKGIELPYVKSRSPIPPDNYGRLVIAKTPNAINPLVWGHSPLLAIDVWEHAYYLDYEDRRADYVSAVLEKLVSWEVVESRLRKAVQRAIEKDEHLSRRILRKRQLAQANGHNRARPHTQKDRLTRRQGNHEVANSSPVEA
;
A
#
# COMPACT_ATOMS: atom_id res chain seq x y z
N MET A 1 -6.43 -37.30 12.60
CA MET A 1 -7.00 -36.33 13.55
C MET A 1 -6.04 -36.12 14.70
N ARG A 2 -5.26 -35.04 14.67
CA ARG A 2 -4.56 -34.46 15.83
C ARG A 2 -4.36 -32.98 15.51
N GLY A 3 -5.11 -32.14 16.22
CA GLY A 3 -5.01 -30.69 16.13
C GLY A 3 -3.63 -30.22 16.59
N ARG A 4 -3.10 -29.21 15.90
CA ARG A 4 -2.01 -28.40 16.44
C ARG A 4 -2.58 -27.02 16.73
N ASN A 5 -2.53 -26.68 18.01
CA ASN A 5 -2.54 -25.32 18.53
C ASN A 5 -1.79 -24.39 17.58
N ARG A 6 -2.51 -23.43 16.98
CA ARG A 6 -1.92 -22.16 16.59
C ARG A 6 -2.13 -21.23 17.77
N GLN A 7 -1.05 -20.88 18.46
CA GLN A 7 -1.04 -19.72 19.34
C GLN A 7 -1.54 -18.53 18.52
N ILE A 8 -2.65 -17.95 18.97
CA ILE A 8 -3.29 -16.78 18.38
C ILE A 8 -2.35 -15.61 18.64
N PHE A 9 -1.65 -15.16 17.60
CA PHE A 9 -1.00 -13.86 17.63
C PHE A 9 -2.09 -12.81 17.50
N HIS A 10 -2.42 -12.15 18.61
CA HIS A 10 -3.18 -10.92 18.61
C HIS A 10 -2.33 -9.83 17.94
N CYS A 11 -2.57 -9.55 16.66
CA CYS A 11 -2.09 -8.34 16.03
C CYS A 11 -3.19 -7.26 16.11
N ALA A 12 -3.27 -6.57 17.23
CA ALA A 12 -3.89 -5.25 17.28
C ALA A 12 -2.79 -4.23 16.98
N ASN A 13 -2.64 -3.82 15.72
CA ASN A 13 -1.72 -2.73 15.39
C ASN A 13 -2.30 -1.40 15.92
N GLU A 14 -1.54 -0.73 16.78
CA GLU A 14 -1.93 0.50 17.51
C GLU A 14 -2.08 1.76 16.63
N THR A 15 -2.09 1.65 15.30
CA THR A 15 -2.43 2.78 14.41
C THR A 15 -3.02 2.27 13.10
N ASN A 16 -4.27 2.64 12.77
CA ASN A 16 -4.87 2.44 11.43
C ASN A 16 -4.16 3.24 10.31
N VAL A 17 -3.07 3.95 10.63
CA VAL A 17 -2.29 4.70 9.65
C VAL A 17 -1.38 3.72 8.94
N VAL A 18 -1.90 3.15 7.85
CA VAL A 18 -1.13 2.36 6.91
C VAL A 18 0.05 3.19 6.44
N THR A 19 1.20 2.86 6.99
CA THR A 19 2.45 3.00 6.26
C THR A 19 2.62 1.72 5.45
N GLU A 20 3.22 1.80 4.25
CA GLU A 20 3.50 0.64 3.41
C GLU A 20 4.26 -0.51 4.15
N ASP A 21 4.77 -0.26 5.35
CA ASP A 21 5.40 -1.26 6.22
C ASP A 21 4.42 -2.40 6.63
N ASP A 22 3.10 -2.20 6.58
CA ASP A 22 2.12 -3.30 6.74
C ASP A 22 2.01 -4.20 5.50
N THR A 23 2.67 -3.86 4.38
CA THR A 23 2.51 -4.56 3.08
C THR A 23 3.58 -5.58 2.76
N ALA A 24 4.49 -5.88 3.69
CA ALA A 24 5.60 -6.79 3.43
C ALA A 24 5.96 -7.65 4.66
N ASP A 25 5.15 -8.65 4.95
CA ASP A 25 5.63 -9.89 5.59
C ASP A 25 5.14 -11.10 4.78
N GLY A 26 5.89 -11.35 3.71
CA GLY A 26 5.95 -12.65 3.05
C GLY A 26 7.38 -13.13 3.18
N ASP A 27 7.78 -13.49 4.41
CA ASP A 27 9.12 -13.97 4.72
C ASP A 27 9.38 -15.29 3.97
N ALA A 28 10.42 -15.27 3.15
CA ALA A 28 11.02 -16.44 2.55
C ALA A 28 12.11 -16.91 3.51
N THR A 29 11.74 -17.73 4.50
CA THR A 29 12.72 -18.46 5.30
C THR A 29 13.24 -19.64 4.47
N ASP A 30 14.37 -19.45 3.80
CA ASP A 30 15.27 -20.53 3.46
C ASP A 30 16.06 -20.88 4.73
N ASP A 31 15.76 -22.01 5.38
CA ASP A 31 16.70 -22.62 6.32
C ASP A 31 16.68 -24.14 6.17
N GLU A 32 17.78 -24.68 5.62
CA GLU A 32 18.07 -26.10 5.53
C GLU A 32 18.87 -26.56 6.76
N THR A 33 18.24 -27.45 7.54
CA THR A 33 18.81 -28.61 8.26
C THR A 33 19.98 -28.42 9.25
N GLU A 34 19.78 -28.91 10.49
CA GLU A 34 20.50 -30.10 10.97
C GLU A 34 19.79 -30.78 12.16
N LEU A 35 19.84 -32.12 12.14
CA LEU A 35 19.29 -33.07 13.12
C LEU A 35 20.25 -33.24 14.30
N GLU A 36 19.75 -33.31 15.53
CA GLU A 36 20.20 -34.31 16.52
C GLU A 36 19.07 -34.65 17.51
N ALA A 37 19.00 -35.95 17.84
CA ALA A 37 17.99 -36.59 18.66
C ALA A 37 18.49 -36.79 20.10
N THR A 38 17.60 -36.66 21.09
CA THR A 38 17.64 -37.51 22.31
C THR A 38 16.23 -37.70 22.88
N ALA A 39 16.01 -38.89 23.45
CA ALA A 39 14.73 -39.48 23.81
C ALA A 39 14.50 -39.58 25.33
N GLY A 40 13.24 -39.78 25.72
CA GLY A 40 12.77 -40.27 27.04
C GLY A 40 12.04 -39.19 27.86
N ASN A 41 10.92 -39.43 28.56
CA ASN A 41 10.19 -40.66 28.88
C ASN A 41 8.77 -40.30 29.42
N THR A 42 7.81 -41.17 29.10
CA THR A 42 6.51 -41.60 29.72
C THR A 42 5.69 -40.77 30.75
N ILE A 43 4.38 -40.55 30.50
CA ILE A 43 3.12 -41.24 31.00
C ILE A 43 2.67 -40.71 32.39
N ASP A 44 1.44 -40.18 32.58
CA ASP A 44 0.23 -40.89 33.04
C ASP A 44 -1.09 -40.12 32.78
N ALA A 45 -2.17 -40.90 32.73
CA ALA A 45 -3.53 -40.56 32.31
C ALA A 45 -4.52 -40.43 33.50
N ASP A 46 -5.69 -39.84 33.20
CA ASP A 46 -7.06 -40.26 33.59
C ASP A 46 -7.96 -39.12 34.10
N GLY A 47 -9.20 -39.08 33.58
CA GLY A 47 -10.30 -38.29 34.15
C GLY A 47 -11.40 -37.90 33.16
N ASP A 48 -12.44 -38.73 33.09
CA ASP A 48 -13.64 -38.65 32.24
C ASP A 48 -14.72 -37.66 32.72
N SER A 49 -15.59 -37.27 31.77
CA SER A 49 -17.01 -36.88 31.88
C SER A 49 -17.46 -35.41 31.71
N LYS A 50 -18.06 -35.19 30.53
CA LYS A 50 -19.40 -34.64 30.20
C LYS A 50 -19.79 -33.18 30.48
N ASP A 51 -20.22 -32.56 29.37
CA ASP A 51 -21.37 -31.65 29.20
C ASP A 51 -21.43 -30.39 30.08
N GLU A 52 -21.07 -29.25 29.49
CA GLU A 52 -22.07 -28.29 29.00
C GLU A 52 -21.39 -27.26 28.10
N LEU A 53 -21.92 -27.17 26.89
CA LEU A 53 -21.50 -26.29 25.80
C LEU A 53 -21.89 -24.86 26.15
N GLU A 54 -21.18 -24.25 27.09
CA GLU A 54 -21.27 -22.82 27.33
C GLU A 54 -20.51 -22.13 26.18
N SER A 55 -21.30 -21.49 25.32
CA SER A 55 -20.87 -20.64 24.22
C SER A 55 -19.99 -19.49 24.75
N SER A 56 -18.71 -19.77 24.97
CA SER A 56 -17.68 -18.74 25.10
C SER A 56 -17.29 -18.28 23.69
N LEU A 57 -18.20 -17.56 23.02
CA LEU A 57 -17.75 -16.62 22.01
C LEU A 57 -16.85 -15.61 22.76
N PRO A 58 -15.63 -15.34 22.31
CA PRO A 58 -14.79 -14.32 22.95
C PRO A 58 -15.55 -12.99 22.97
N GLU A 59 -15.46 -12.28 24.10
CA GLU A 59 -15.91 -10.89 24.24
C GLU A 59 -15.45 -10.06 23.02
N ASP A 60 -16.38 -9.27 22.45
CA ASP A 60 -16.25 -8.30 21.35
C ASP A 60 -14.88 -8.28 20.65
N VAL A 61 -14.73 -9.11 19.61
CA VAL A 61 -13.56 -9.05 18.72
C VAL A 61 -13.71 -7.84 17.79
N ASP A 62 -13.37 -6.66 18.30
CA ASP A 62 -13.26 -5.44 17.48
C ASP A 62 -11.99 -5.51 16.62
N TRP A 63 -12.12 -6.02 15.38
CA TRP A 63 -10.99 -6.12 14.44
C TRP A 63 -10.44 -4.75 14.03
N ILE A 64 -11.31 -3.80 13.72
CA ILE A 64 -10.95 -2.41 13.39
C ILE A 64 -11.62 -1.48 14.39
N LYS A 65 -10.84 -0.55 14.97
CA LYS A 65 -11.33 0.47 15.91
C LYS A 65 -11.28 1.85 15.30
N GLN A 66 -12.28 2.69 15.59
CA GLN A 66 -12.23 4.10 15.22
C GLN A 66 -11.07 4.78 15.97
N GLN A 67 -10.24 5.49 15.23
CA GLN A 67 -9.14 6.23 15.85
C GLN A 67 -9.66 7.52 16.51
N PRO A 68 -9.11 7.92 17.66
CA PRO A 68 -9.44 9.20 18.25
C PRO A 68 -9.03 10.35 17.32
N LEU A 69 -9.79 11.44 17.39
CA LEU A 69 -9.41 12.70 16.75
C LEU A 69 -8.06 13.18 17.31
N PRO A 70 -7.20 13.79 16.47
CA PRO A 70 -5.92 14.34 16.94
C PRO A 70 -6.07 15.65 17.74
N TYR A 71 -7.28 16.18 17.87
CA TYR A 71 -7.63 17.41 18.57
C TYR A 71 -9.10 17.34 19.06
N PRO A 72 -9.53 18.20 20.00
CA PRO A 72 -10.92 18.31 20.42
C PRO A 72 -11.88 18.61 19.26
N MET A 73 -13.15 18.18 19.36
CA MET A 73 -14.14 18.28 18.28
C MET A 73 -14.44 19.73 17.82
N ASP A 74 -14.29 20.71 18.70
CA ASP A 74 -14.49 22.14 18.42
C ASP A 74 -13.21 22.86 17.98
N ALA A 75 -12.07 22.17 17.91
CA ALA A 75 -10.77 22.81 17.72
C ALA A 75 -10.53 23.35 16.30
N LEU A 76 -11.41 23.05 15.35
CA LEU A 76 -11.37 23.54 13.97
C LEU A 76 -12.30 24.72 13.71
N GLU A 77 -13.03 25.18 14.74
CA GLU A 77 -13.87 26.36 14.63
C GLU A 77 -13.04 27.63 14.33
N PRO A 78 -13.60 28.60 13.59
CA PRO A 78 -14.95 28.64 13.02
C PRO A 78 -15.05 28.05 11.60
N TYR A 79 -14.06 27.26 11.16
CA TYR A 79 -13.96 26.82 9.76
C TYR A 79 -14.60 25.46 9.50
N ILE A 80 -14.58 24.57 10.49
CA ILE A 80 -15.40 23.37 10.52
C ILE A 80 -16.05 23.36 11.90
N SER A 81 -17.38 23.38 11.96
CA SER A 81 -18.07 23.43 13.25
C SER A 81 -17.92 22.14 14.02
N LYS A 82 -18.07 22.24 15.35
CA LYS A 82 -18.15 21.05 16.20
C LYS A 82 -19.25 20.08 15.72
N GLU A 83 -20.39 20.60 15.26
CA GLU A 83 -21.50 19.80 14.74
C GLU A 83 -21.08 18.98 13.51
N THR A 84 -20.38 19.60 12.55
CA THR A 84 -19.80 18.88 11.41
C THR A 84 -18.83 17.80 11.87
N VAL A 85 -17.94 18.06 12.83
CA VAL A 85 -17.00 17.05 13.33
C VAL A 85 -17.72 15.89 14.04
N GLU A 86 -18.75 16.18 14.84
CA GLU A 86 -19.57 15.16 15.50
C GLU A 86 -20.29 14.25 14.49
N GLN A 87 -20.84 14.81 13.41
CA GLN A 87 -21.46 14.01 12.35
C GLN A 87 -20.40 13.26 11.51
N HIS A 88 -19.34 13.94 11.09
CA HIS A 88 -18.38 13.40 10.12
C HIS A 88 -17.48 12.33 10.74
N TRP A 89 -16.86 12.61 11.90
CA TRP A 89 -16.09 11.60 12.64
C TRP A 89 -17.03 10.69 13.42
N GLY A 90 -17.91 11.23 14.25
CA GLY A 90 -18.68 10.43 15.21
C GLY A 90 -19.77 9.54 14.58
N VAL A 91 -20.30 9.89 13.41
CA VAL A 91 -21.36 9.12 12.75
C VAL A 91 -20.88 8.49 11.44
N HIS A 92 -20.40 9.29 10.48
CA HIS A 92 -20.02 8.78 9.16
C HIS A 92 -18.80 7.84 9.22
N GLN A 93 -17.71 8.25 9.87
CA GLN A 93 -16.53 7.40 10.00
C GLN A 93 -16.81 6.17 10.88
N GLN A 94 -17.53 6.32 12.01
CA GLN A 94 -17.91 5.18 12.86
C GLN A 94 -18.76 4.16 12.09
N MET A 95 -19.72 4.60 11.28
CA MET A 95 -20.51 3.71 10.43
C MET A 95 -19.63 2.88 9.49
N HIS A 96 -18.57 3.47 8.90
CA HIS A 96 -17.65 2.70 8.07
C HIS A 96 -16.87 1.65 8.87
N VAL A 97 -16.48 1.95 10.11
CA VAL A 97 -15.86 0.98 11.01
C VAL A 97 -16.82 -0.17 11.32
N ASP A 98 -18.05 0.13 11.72
CA ASP A 98 -19.06 -0.89 12.07
C ASP A 98 -19.39 -1.79 10.88
N ARG A 99 -19.57 -1.20 9.70
CA ARG A 99 -19.83 -1.94 8.45
C ARG A 99 -18.65 -2.80 8.04
N LEU A 100 -17.43 -2.30 8.22
CA LEU A 100 -16.24 -3.08 7.91
C LEU A 100 -16.10 -4.28 8.84
N ASN A 101 -16.27 -4.08 10.16
CA ASN A 101 -16.25 -5.18 11.13
C ASN A 101 -17.33 -6.24 10.84
N GLY A 102 -18.53 -5.80 10.42
CA GLY A 102 -19.59 -6.73 9.99
C GLY A 102 -19.28 -7.52 8.70
N ILE A 103 -18.35 -7.04 7.86
CA ILE A 103 -17.86 -7.78 6.68
C ILE A 103 -16.71 -8.72 7.06
N ILE A 104 -15.88 -8.34 8.05
CA ILE A 104 -14.69 -9.09 8.44
C ILE A 104 -15.06 -10.40 9.14
N GLY A 105 -16.07 -10.40 10.02
CA GLY A 105 -16.41 -11.58 10.81
C GLY A 105 -16.68 -12.83 9.98
N ASP A 106 -16.02 -13.92 10.36
CA ASP A 106 -16.05 -15.24 9.70
C ASP A 106 -15.63 -15.22 8.21
N SER A 107 -14.83 -14.22 7.80
CA SER A 107 -14.39 -14.04 6.41
C SER A 107 -12.89 -14.28 6.20
N GLU A 108 -12.46 -14.30 4.94
CA GLU A 108 -11.04 -14.36 4.57
C GLU A 108 -10.24 -13.10 4.95
N TRP A 109 -10.92 -12.03 5.37
CA TRP A 109 -10.32 -10.75 5.75
C TRP A 109 -9.91 -10.69 7.22
N GLU A 110 -10.28 -11.70 8.03
CA GLU A 110 -9.91 -11.76 9.45
C GLU A 110 -8.39 -11.72 9.65
N GLY A 111 -7.97 -10.89 10.62
CA GLY A 111 -6.55 -10.74 10.97
C GLY A 111 -5.72 -9.89 10.02
N MET A 112 -6.27 -9.44 8.89
CA MET A 112 -5.59 -8.45 8.03
C MET A 112 -5.61 -7.07 8.69
N SER A 113 -4.52 -6.31 8.53
CA SER A 113 -4.54 -4.88 8.84
C SER A 113 -5.48 -4.12 7.89
N LEU A 114 -5.93 -2.93 8.30
CA LEU A 114 -6.78 -2.07 7.47
C LEU A 114 -6.18 -1.85 6.07
N GLY A 115 -4.86 -1.64 5.99
CA GLY A 115 -4.14 -1.41 4.74
C GLY A 115 -4.02 -2.63 3.87
N GLN A 116 -3.67 -3.78 4.46
CA GLN A 116 -3.61 -5.05 3.75
C GLN A 116 -4.98 -5.39 3.16
N MET A 117 -6.05 -5.23 3.95
CA MET A 117 -7.42 -5.47 3.53
C MET A 117 -7.84 -4.54 2.41
N MET A 118 -7.61 -3.23 2.55
CA MET A 118 -7.89 -2.25 1.49
C MET A 118 -7.17 -2.59 0.19
N MET A 119 -5.86 -2.86 0.24
CA MET A 119 -5.08 -3.13 -0.98
C MET A 119 -5.47 -4.46 -1.63
N SER A 120 -5.75 -5.49 -0.84
CA SER A 120 -6.15 -6.82 -1.32
C SER A 120 -7.56 -6.78 -1.92
N SER A 121 -8.50 -6.10 -1.25
CA SER A 121 -9.88 -5.97 -1.70
C SER A 121 -10.06 -5.01 -2.88
N PHE A 122 -9.08 -4.14 -3.19
CA PHE A 122 -9.08 -3.35 -4.42
C PHE A 122 -8.94 -4.21 -5.70
N ASN A 123 -8.50 -5.46 -5.57
CA ASN A 123 -8.33 -6.41 -6.68
C ASN A 123 -7.43 -5.86 -7.82
N GLU A 124 -6.40 -5.09 -7.47
CA GLU A 124 -5.46 -4.43 -8.41
C GLU A 124 -6.14 -3.56 -9.49
N GLY A 125 -7.43 -3.24 -9.34
CA GLY A 125 -8.28 -2.61 -10.35
C GLY A 125 -8.51 -3.46 -11.60
N ARG A 126 -8.45 -4.79 -11.49
CA ARG A 126 -8.74 -5.74 -12.60
C ARG A 126 -10.23 -5.96 -12.80
N GLU A 127 -10.97 -6.00 -11.70
CA GLU A 127 -12.43 -6.14 -11.65
C GLU A 127 -12.96 -5.14 -10.60
N GLU A 128 -14.28 -5.16 -10.37
CA GLU A 128 -14.88 -4.39 -9.29
C GLU A 128 -14.21 -4.76 -7.95
N PRO A 129 -13.88 -3.79 -7.07
CA PRO A 129 -13.34 -4.09 -5.76
C PRO A 129 -14.26 -5.03 -4.96
N HIS A 130 -13.66 -5.89 -4.15
CA HIS A 130 -14.38 -6.73 -3.21
C HIS A 130 -15.10 -5.86 -2.16
N PRO A 131 -16.19 -6.37 -1.55
CA PRO A 131 -17.03 -5.61 -0.61
C PRO A 131 -16.30 -4.80 0.48
N PRO A 132 -15.23 -5.31 1.15
CA PRO A 132 -14.59 -4.54 2.22
C PRO A 132 -13.84 -3.30 1.73
N PHE A 133 -13.47 -3.21 0.44
CA PHE A 133 -12.64 -2.12 -0.08
C PHE A 133 -13.22 -0.75 0.25
N PHE A 134 -14.51 -0.57 -0.03
CA PHE A 134 -15.16 0.72 0.13
C PHE A 134 -15.10 1.21 1.59
N HIS A 135 -15.42 0.36 2.55
CA HIS A 135 -15.39 0.72 3.97
C HIS A 135 -13.97 0.84 4.51
N ALA A 136 -13.06 -0.09 4.14
CA ALA A 136 -11.65 -0.02 4.54
C ALA A 136 -10.98 1.27 4.05
N ALA A 137 -11.20 1.64 2.79
CA ALA A 137 -10.67 2.86 2.22
C ALA A 137 -11.30 4.10 2.86
N GLN A 138 -12.60 4.11 3.15
CA GLN A 138 -13.22 5.25 3.85
C GLN A 138 -12.68 5.41 5.28
N VAL A 139 -12.49 4.35 6.06
CA VAL A 139 -11.87 4.45 7.39
C VAL A 139 -10.48 5.08 7.26
N TRP A 140 -9.66 4.60 6.31
CA TRP A 140 -8.33 5.14 6.07
C TRP A 140 -8.33 6.60 5.61
N ASN A 141 -9.20 6.96 4.67
CA ASN A 141 -9.29 8.31 4.10
C ASN A 141 -9.63 9.34 5.19
N HIS A 142 -10.60 9.03 6.07
CA HIS A 142 -10.99 9.91 7.16
C HIS A 142 -9.90 10.03 8.23
N ASP A 143 -9.26 8.91 8.62
CA ASP A 143 -8.12 8.94 9.54
C ASP A 143 -6.98 9.81 9.00
N PHE A 144 -6.75 9.78 7.69
CA PHE A 144 -5.77 10.61 7.01
C PHE A 144 -6.19 12.08 6.93
N TYR A 145 -7.46 12.36 6.66
CA TYR A 145 -8.05 13.71 6.57
C TYR A 145 -7.95 14.48 7.89
N TRP A 146 -8.39 13.90 9.01
CA TRP A 146 -8.30 14.55 10.32
C TRP A 146 -6.84 14.88 10.69
N ARG A 147 -5.91 13.97 10.34
CA ARG A 147 -4.46 14.19 10.56
C ARG A 147 -3.82 15.12 9.54
N SER A 148 -4.54 15.52 8.49
CA SER A 148 -4.09 16.53 7.54
C SER A 148 -4.38 17.96 8.00
N MET A 149 -5.15 18.10 9.08
CA MET A 149 -5.53 19.38 9.66
C MET A 149 -4.96 19.55 11.08
N LYS A 150 -4.95 20.79 11.57
CA LYS A 150 -4.68 21.14 12.96
C LYS A 150 -5.37 22.47 13.34
N PRO A 151 -5.64 22.70 14.62
CA PRO A 151 -6.02 24.02 15.12
C PRO A 151 -4.93 25.05 14.81
N GLY A 152 -5.30 26.22 14.29
CA GLY A 152 -4.33 27.25 13.87
C GLY A 152 -3.40 26.79 12.74
N GLY A 153 -3.91 25.93 11.85
CA GLY A 153 -3.19 25.49 10.66
C GLY A 153 -3.17 26.52 9.54
N GLY A 154 -3.03 26.00 8.32
CA GLY A 154 -2.93 26.82 7.13
C GLY A 154 -1.62 27.60 7.05
N GLY A 155 -1.67 28.80 6.46
CA GLY A 155 -0.47 29.58 6.19
C GLY A 155 0.39 28.99 5.07
N LYS A 156 1.72 29.20 5.13
CA LYS A 156 2.65 28.76 4.09
C LYS A 156 3.31 27.42 4.42
N PRO A 157 3.55 26.56 3.42
CA PRO A 157 4.33 25.35 3.60
C PRO A 157 5.75 25.64 4.13
N PRO A 158 6.35 24.73 4.92
CA PRO A 158 7.74 24.86 5.29
C PRO A 158 8.66 24.78 4.06
N GLU A 159 9.88 25.30 4.19
CA GLU A 159 10.76 25.61 3.06
C GLU A 159 11.04 24.39 2.15
N ARG A 160 11.22 23.20 2.72
CA ARG A 160 11.53 22.01 1.93
C ARG A 160 10.32 21.56 1.11
N LEU A 161 9.14 21.52 1.71
CA LEU A 161 7.90 21.27 0.97
C LEU A 161 7.67 22.35 -0.10
N LEU A 162 7.90 23.63 0.21
CA LEU A 162 7.76 24.72 -0.73
C LEU A 162 8.69 24.58 -1.96
N LYS A 163 9.92 24.07 -1.77
CA LYS A 163 10.84 23.77 -2.89
C LYS A 163 10.28 22.71 -3.84
N PHE A 164 9.69 21.64 -3.31
CA PHE A 164 9.02 20.63 -4.14
C PHE A 164 7.82 21.21 -4.87
N ILE A 165 7.01 22.01 -4.17
CA ILE A 165 5.84 22.69 -4.75
C ILE A 165 6.26 23.61 -5.90
N ASN A 166 7.24 24.48 -5.69
CA ASN A 166 7.71 25.39 -6.74
C ASN A 166 8.34 24.66 -7.92
N ARG A 167 9.02 23.53 -7.68
CA ARG A 167 9.57 22.68 -8.75
C ARG A 167 8.47 22.08 -9.62
N ASP A 168 7.42 21.55 -9.01
CA ASP A 168 6.42 20.71 -9.70
C ASP A 168 5.22 21.50 -10.23
N PHE A 169 4.86 22.59 -9.55
CA PHE A 169 3.73 23.46 -9.91
C PHE A 169 4.17 24.87 -10.31
N GLY A 170 5.45 25.21 -10.26
CA GLY A 170 5.97 26.57 -10.54
C GLY A 170 5.85 27.52 -9.35
N SER A 171 4.72 27.52 -8.63
CA SER A 171 4.56 28.28 -7.39
C SER A 171 3.54 27.63 -6.44
N TYR A 172 3.53 28.06 -5.18
CA TYR A 172 2.51 27.66 -4.21
C TYR A 172 1.10 28.07 -4.63
N GLU A 173 0.95 29.28 -5.15
CA GLU A 173 -0.33 29.82 -5.62
C GLU A 173 -0.86 28.99 -6.79
N HIS A 174 0.02 28.55 -7.70
CA HIS A 174 -0.38 27.71 -8.82
C HIS A 174 -0.78 26.29 -8.35
N MET A 175 -0.10 25.74 -7.33
CA MET A 175 -0.50 24.48 -6.71
C MET A 175 -1.89 24.60 -6.07
N ILE A 176 -2.14 25.66 -5.31
CA ILE A 176 -3.47 25.93 -4.71
C ILE A 176 -4.54 26.07 -5.79
N GLN A 177 -4.26 26.78 -6.89
CA GLN A 177 -5.19 26.91 -8.00
C GLN A 177 -5.55 25.55 -8.63
N GLN A 178 -4.56 24.67 -8.84
CA GLN A 178 -4.80 23.32 -9.35
C GLN A 178 -5.56 22.44 -8.33
N PHE A 179 -5.29 22.61 -7.03
CA PHE A 179 -5.97 21.87 -5.97
C PHE A 179 -7.44 22.28 -5.90
N MET A 180 -7.72 23.58 -5.95
CA MET A 180 -9.07 24.13 -6.00
C MET A 180 -9.83 23.67 -7.24
N ASP A 181 -9.19 23.70 -8.42
CA ASP A 181 -9.80 23.18 -9.65
C ASP A 181 -10.19 21.70 -9.52
N ALA A 182 -9.29 20.87 -8.97
CA ALA A 182 -9.58 19.46 -8.72
C ALA A 182 -10.76 19.26 -7.75
N ALA A 183 -10.88 20.08 -6.71
CA ALA A 183 -11.98 20.02 -5.75
C ALA A 183 -13.34 20.44 -6.32
N LEU A 184 -13.35 21.50 -7.12
CA LEU A 184 -14.58 22.00 -7.74
C LEU A 184 -15.04 21.13 -8.91
N THR A 185 -14.10 20.49 -9.60
CA THR A 185 -14.41 19.62 -10.74
C THR A 185 -14.56 18.14 -10.35
N GLN A 186 -14.39 17.76 -9.08
CA GLN A 186 -14.78 16.45 -8.58
C GLN A 186 -16.30 16.36 -8.58
N PHE A 187 -16.87 15.60 -9.52
CA PHE A 187 -18.30 15.43 -9.61
C PHE A 187 -18.78 14.41 -8.57
N GLY A 188 -19.88 14.73 -7.88
CA GLY A 188 -20.41 13.92 -6.79
C GLY A 188 -19.44 13.78 -5.62
N SER A 189 -19.49 12.62 -4.98
CA SER A 189 -18.72 12.28 -3.79
C SER A 189 -17.27 11.89 -4.12
N GLY A 190 -16.32 12.32 -3.30
CA GLY A 190 -14.92 12.00 -3.54
C GLY A 190 -13.96 12.79 -2.68
N TRP A 191 -12.68 12.71 -3.07
CA TRP A 191 -11.57 13.28 -2.32
C TRP A 191 -10.60 13.99 -3.25
N VAL A 192 -9.88 14.97 -2.71
CA VAL A 192 -8.77 15.64 -3.42
C VAL A 192 -7.48 15.44 -2.65
N TRP A 193 -6.42 15.14 -3.38
CA TRP A 193 -5.16 14.71 -2.80
C TRP A 193 -4.00 15.51 -3.38
N LEU A 194 -3.09 15.94 -2.51
CA LEU A 194 -1.71 16.19 -2.90
C LEU A 194 -0.94 14.92 -2.56
N SER A 195 -0.25 14.35 -3.53
CA SER A 195 0.51 13.11 -3.35
C SER A 195 1.94 13.27 -3.86
N TYR A 196 2.86 12.53 -3.28
CA TYR A 196 4.14 12.26 -3.91
C TYR A 196 3.97 11.04 -4.82
N LYS A 197 4.23 11.23 -6.10
CA LYS A 197 4.19 10.18 -7.10
C LYS A 197 5.39 9.25 -6.89
N GLY A 198 5.15 8.19 -6.12
CA GLY A 198 6.07 7.09 -5.91
C GLY A 198 6.21 6.25 -7.18
N ILE A 199 6.93 5.13 -7.11
CA ILE A 199 7.11 4.22 -8.25
C ILE A 199 5.79 3.56 -8.67
N GLU A 200 5.68 3.18 -9.94
CA GLU A 200 4.60 2.29 -10.40
C GLU A 200 4.56 1.03 -9.53
N LEU A 201 3.37 0.62 -9.09
CA LEU A 201 3.19 -0.72 -8.57
C LEU A 201 3.10 -1.67 -9.78
N PRO A 202 4.12 -2.53 -10.03
CA PRO A 202 4.18 -3.34 -11.25
C PRO A 202 3.06 -4.38 -11.35
N TYR A 203 2.35 -4.62 -10.26
CA TYR A 203 1.20 -5.51 -10.18
C TYR A 203 -0.14 -4.77 -10.25
N VAL A 204 -0.20 -3.46 -10.08
CA VAL A 204 -1.47 -2.73 -10.21
C VAL A 204 -1.77 -2.49 -11.68
N LYS A 205 -2.93 -2.98 -12.14
CA LYS A 205 -3.42 -2.75 -13.51
C LYS A 205 -4.39 -1.57 -13.62
N SER A 206 -4.86 -1.05 -12.49
CA SER A 206 -5.65 0.18 -12.42
C SER A 206 -4.90 1.33 -13.09
N ARG A 207 -5.56 2.01 -14.03
CA ARG A 207 -5.01 3.21 -14.64
C ARG A 207 -5.16 4.38 -13.67
N SER A 208 -4.06 4.75 -13.04
CA SER A 208 -3.92 6.04 -12.38
C SER A 208 -4.34 7.17 -13.35
N PRO A 209 -5.20 8.12 -12.92
CA PRO A 209 -5.55 9.29 -13.73
C PRO A 209 -4.35 10.24 -13.88
N ILE A 210 -3.35 10.10 -13.01
CA ILE A 210 -2.07 10.83 -13.10
C ILE A 210 -1.24 10.17 -14.22
N PRO A 211 -0.79 10.93 -15.23
CA PRO A 211 0.06 10.45 -16.32
C PRO A 211 1.29 9.67 -15.82
N PRO A 212 1.77 8.64 -16.55
CA PRO A 212 2.85 7.75 -16.09
C PRO A 212 4.23 8.42 -16.09
N ASP A 213 4.42 9.56 -16.73
CA ASP A 213 5.70 10.26 -16.77
C ASP A 213 6.09 10.89 -15.42
N ASN A 214 7.39 10.96 -15.15
CA ASN A 214 7.96 11.78 -14.06
C ASN A 214 7.69 11.30 -12.63
N TYR A 215 8.13 10.08 -12.29
CA TYR A 215 8.24 9.62 -10.90
C TYR A 215 9.05 10.59 -10.04
N GLY A 216 8.73 10.65 -8.75
CA GLY A 216 9.42 11.52 -7.79
C GLY A 216 8.94 12.97 -7.75
N ARG A 217 7.72 13.23 -8.26
CA ARG A 217 7.07 14.53 -8.29
C ARG A 217 5.83 14.61 -7.42
N LEU A 218 5.51 15.81 -6.96
CA LEU A 218 4.21 16.11 -6.40
C LEU A 218 3.16 16.14 -7.51
N VAL A 219 2.00 15.59 -7.20
CA VAL A 219 0.85 15.50 -8.11
C VAL A 219 -0.43 15.78 -7.34
N ILE A 220 -1.39 16.41 -8.02
CA ILE A 220 -2.74 16.60 -7.52
C ILE A 220 -3.64 15.60 -8.22
N ALA A 221 -4.49 14.91 -7.46
CA ALA A 221 -5.49 14.00 -7.99
C ALA A 221 -6.81 14.20 -7.26
N LYS A 222 -7.91 13.98 -7.98
CA LYS A 222 -9.24 13.80 -7.42
C LYS A 222 -9.68 12.36 -7.62
N THR A 223 -10.38 11.80 -6.65
CA THR A 223 -10.80 10.41 -6.67
C THR A 223 -12.29 10.30 -6.37
N PRO A 224 -13.03 9.44 -7.09
CA PRO A 224 -14.44 9.22 -6.79
C PRO A 224 -14.60 8.34 -5.57
N ASN A 225 -15.66 8.61 -4.80
CA ASN A 225 -16.12 7.76 -3.71
C ASN A 225 -15.01 7.48 -2.68
N ALA A 226 -14.59 6.22 -2.54
CA ALA A 226 -13.62 5.76 -1.54
C ALA A 226 -12.18 5.61 -2.08
N ILE A 227 -11.98 5.74 -3.40
CA ILE A 227 -10.67 5.51 -4.03
C ILE A 227 -9.65 6.48 -3.43
N ASN A 228 -8.43 6.01 -3.19
CA ASN A 228 -7.32 6.86 -2.72
C ASN A 228 -6.01 6.54 -3.46
N PRO A 229 -5.01 7.43 -3.43
CA PRO A 229 -3.81 7.27 -4.26
C PRO A 229 -2.91 6.08 -3.89
N LEU A 230 -3.11 5.43 -2.73
CA LEU A 230 -2.32 4.25 -2.35
C LEU A 230 -2.51 3.10 -3.33
N VAL A 231 -3.73 2.96 -3.86
CA VAL A 231 -4.05 1.92 -4.85
C VAL A 231 -3.28 2.09 -6.17
N TRP A 232 -2.60 3.21 -6.36
CA TRP A 232 -1.78 3.53 -7.54
C TRP A 232 -0.27 3.59 -7.25
N GLY A 233 0.16 3.29 -6.02
CA GLY A 233 1.57 3.41 -5.62
C GLY A 233 2.03 4.82 -5.27
N HIS A 234 1.10 5.77 -5.20
CA HIS A 234 1.43 7.13 -4.79
C HIS A 234 1.38 7.22 -3.27
N SER A 235 2.15 8.14 -2.71
CA SER A 235 2.12 8.44 -1.27
C SER A 235 1.27 9.69 -1.03
N PRO A 236 0.06 9.57 -0.45
CA PRO A 236 -0.76 10.72 -0.09
C PRO A 236 -0.03 11.61 0.92
N LEU A 237 -0.09 12.92 0.74
CA LEU A 237 0.52 13.92 1.61
C LEU A 237 -0.53 14.81 2.29
N LEU A 238 -1.55 15.22 1.56
CA LEU A 238 -2.72 15.98 2.01
C LEU A 238 -3.97 15.39 1.36
N ALA A 239 -5.07 15.33 2.11
CA ALA A 239 -6.39 14.97 1.63
C ALA A 239 -7.41 16.00 2.09
N ILE A 240 -8.35 16.34 1.22
CA ILE A 240 -9.55 17.09 1.58
C ILE A 240 -10.77 16.27 1.12
N ASP A 241 -11.64 15.97 2.08
CA ASP A 241 -12.94 15.34 1.81
C ASP A 241 -13.85 16.33 1.10
N VAL A 242 -14.37 15.98 -0.08
CA VAL A 242 -15.34 16.79 -0.84
C VAL A 242 -16.68 16.06 -1.01
N TRP A 243 -16.95 15.04 -0.19
CA TRP A 243 -18.30 14.58 0.09
C TRP A 243 -19.09 15.71 0.77
N GLU A 244 -20.38 15.85 0.41
CA GLU A 244 -21.21 16.93 0.96
C GLU A 244 -21.30 16.87 2.49
N HIS A 245 -21.32 15.68 3.10
CA HIS A 245 -21.32 15.56 4.57
C HIS A 245 -20.14 16.24 5.26
N ALA A 246 -19.04 16.50 4.55
CA ALA A 246 -17.84 17.12 5.13
C ALA A 246 -17.99 18.65 5.28
N TYR A 247 -18.97 19.26 4.61
CA TYR A 247 -19.09 20.72 4.56
C TYR A 247 -20.51 21.26 4.55
N TYR A 248 -21.53 20.44 4.31
CA TYR A 248 -22.89 20.94 4.03
C TYR A 248 -23.50 21.69 5.22
N LEU A 249 -23.22 21.27 6.45
CA LEU A 249 -23.74 21.95 7.65
C LEU A 249 -23.16 23.36 7.84
N ASP A 250 -21.93 23.59 7.38
CA ASP A 250 -21.20 24.86 7.56
C ASP A 250 -21.27 25.77 6.31
N TYR A 251 -21.36 25.16 5.13
CA TYR A 251 -21.18 25.83 3.84
C TYR A 251 -22.30 25.60 2.83
N GLU A 252 -23.22 24.65 3.09
CA GLU A 252 -24.26 24.24 2.15
C GLU A 252 -23.66 23.85 0.79
N ASP A 253 -24.03 24.54 -0.30
CA ASP A 253 -23.52 24.29 -1.65
C ASP A 253 -22.15 24.95 -1.93
N ARG A 254 -21.64 25.76 -1.00
CA ARG A 254 -20.41 26.56 -1.15
C ARG A 254 -19.14 25.75 -0.90
N ARG A 255 -18.97 24.65 -1.65
CA ARG A 255 -17.76 23.81 -1.60
C ARG A 255 -16.47 24.61 -1.76
N ALA A 256 -16.48 25.63 -2.63
CA ALA A 256 -15.32 26.50 -2.85
C ALA A 256 -14.86 27.19 -1.56
N ASP A 257 -15.81 27.70 -0.77
CA ASP A 257 -15.53 28.41 0.48
C ASP A 257 -14.96 27.44 1.53
N TYR A 258 -15.53 26.23 1.62
CA TYR A 258 -15.04 25.17 2.50
C TYR A 258 -13.60 24.77 2.18
N VAL A 259 -13.30 24.43 0.92
CA VAL A 259 -11.95 23.98 0.54
C VAL A 259 -10.94 25.10 0.74
N SER A 260 -11.31 26.34 0.43
CA SER A 260 -10.48 27.52 0.69
C SER A 260 -10.19 27.68 2.18
N ALA A 261 -11.21 27.59 3.03
CA ALA A 261 -11.05 27.69 4.49
C ALA A 261 -10.13 26.59 5.04
N VAL A 262 -10.30 25.34 4.59
CA VAL A 262 -9.41 24.24 4.99
C VAL A 262 -7.96 24.52 4.59
N LEU A 263 -7.71 24.86 3.32
CA LEU A 263 -6.37 25.14 2.80
C LEU A 263 -5.69 26.33 3.51
N GLU A 264 -6.43 27.41 3.73
CA GLU A 264 -5.88 28.65 4.29
C GLU A 264 -5.71 28.63 5.79
N LYS A 265 -6.52 27.83 6.52
CA LYS A 265 -6.67 27.95 7.98
C LYS A 265 -6.47 26.67 8.77
N LEU A 266 -6.60 25.49 8.14
CA LEU A 266 -6.60 24.23 8.87
C LEU A 266 -5.48 23.26 8.47
N VAL A 267 -4.98 23.29 7.23
CA VAL A 267 -3.95 22.34 6.78
C VAL A 267 -2.72 22.37 7.69
N SER A 268 -2.30 21.18 8.18
CA SER A 268 -1.02 21.03 8.88
C SER A 268 0.10 20.80 7.88
N TRP A 269 0.71 21.88 7.38
CA TRP A 269 1.80 21.77 6.41
C TRP A 269 3.04 21.04 6.95
N GLU A 270 3.25 21.01 8.27
CA GLU A 270 4.35 20.26 8.89
C GLU A 270 4.10 18.75 8.80
N VAL A 271 2.85 18.31 8.96
CA VAL A 271 2.49 16.90 8.73
C VAL A 271 2.63 16.55 7.25
N VAL A 272 2.21 17.43 6.34
CA VAL A 272 2.41 17.24 4.89
C VAL A 272 3.90 17.12 4.55
N GLU A 273 4.76 17.98 5.11
CA GLU A 273 6.22 17.88 4.91
C GLU A 273 6.82 16.61 5.53
N SER A 274 6.36 16.21 6.72
CA SER A 274 6.78 14.96 7.37
C SER A 274 6.44 13.74 6.51
N ARG A 275 5.22 13.69 5.95
CA ARG A 275 4.79 12.66 5.00
C ARG A 275 5.64 12.68 3.73
N LEU A 276 5.96 13.87 3.18
CA LEU A 276 6.83 14.00 2.01
C LEU A 276 8.22 13.44 2.28
N ARG A 277 8.82 13.74 3.45
CA ARG A 277 10.13 13.21 3.84
C ARG A 277 10.13 11.69 3.88
N LYS A 278 9.10 11.08 4.50
CA LYS A 278 8.94 9.63 4.55
C LYS A 278 8.75 9.03 3.15
N ALA A 279 7.93 9.65 2.30
CA ALA A 279 7.69 9.20 0.94
C ALA A 279 8.97 9.22 0.08
N VAL A 280 9.74 10.31 0.15
CA VAL A 280 11.03 10.43 -0.57
C VAL A 280 12.03 9.39 -0.05
N GLN A 281 12.12 9.21 1.26
CA GLN A 281 13.03 8.22 1.86
C GLN A 281 12.70 6.79 1.38
N ARG A 282 11.41 6.41 1.42
CA ARG A 282 10.95 5.11 0.92
C ARG A 282 11.23 4.93 -0.57
N ALA A 283 11.05 5.98 -1.37
CA ALA A 283 11.34 5.91 -2.80
C ALA A 283 12.83 5.64 -3.07
N ILE A 284 13.74 6.26 -2.28
CA ILE A 284 15.18 6.01 -2.35
C ILE A 284 15.49 4.55 -1.98
N GLU A 285 14.97 4.07 -0.86
CA GLU A 285 15.21 2.69 -0.38
C GLU A 285 14.71 1.64 -1.38
N LYS A 286 13.53 1.85 -1.96
CA LYS A 286 12.97 0.97 -2.99
C LYS A 286 13.82 0.96 -4.27
N ASP A 287 14.31 2.12 -4.72
CA ASP A 287 15.18 2.21 -5.89
C ASP A 287 16.53 1.49 -5.67
N GLU A 288 17.13 1.64 -4.49
CA GLU A 288 18.34 0.91 -4.11
C GLU A 288 18.12 -0.61 -4.05
N HIS A 289 17.00 -1.05 -3.48
CA HIS A 289 16.66 -2.47 -3.41
C HIS A 289 16.40 -3.06 -4.81
N LEU A 290 15.65 -2.33 -5.65
CA LEU A 290 15.39 -2.74 -7.04
C LEU A 290 16.69 -2.83 -7.85
N SER A 291 17.56 -1.83 -7.71
CA SER A 291 18.88 -1.80 -8.34
C SER A 291 19.75 -3.01 -7.93
N ARG A 292 19.79 -3.33 -6.62
CA ARG A 292 20.48 -4.53 -6.11
C ARG A 292 19.92 -5.83 -6.67
N ARG A 293 18.58 -5.96 -6.74
CA ARG A 293 17.91 -7.15 -7.28
C ARG A 293 18.19 -7.34 -8.77
N ILE A 294 18.21 -6.26 -9.56
CA ILE A 294 18.56 -6.29 -10.99
C ILE A 294 20.02 -6.72 -11.17
N LEU A 295 20.95 -6.16 -10.38
CA LEU A 295 22.36 -6.51 -10.44
C LEU A 295 22.58 -8.01 -10.14
N ARG A 296 21.95 -8.53 -9.08
CA ARG A 296 22.02 -9.97 -8.72
C ARG A 296 21.47 -10.86 -9.83
N LYS A 297 20.32 -10.52 -10.43
CA LYS A 297 19.76 -11.28 -11.57
C LYS A 297 20.73 -11.32 -12.76
N ARG A 298 21.39 -10.20 -13.09
CA ARG A 298 22.39 -10.14 -14.17
C ARG A 298 23.61 -11.01 -13.88
N GLN A 299 24.14 -10.96 -12.65
CA GLN A 299 25.26 -11.79 -12.23
C GLN A 299 24.93 -13.29 -12.28
N LEU A 300 23.75 -13.68 -11.79
CA LEU A 300 23.27 -15.07 -11.87
C LEU A 300 23.11 -15.55 -13.32
N ALA A 301 22.56 -14.70 -14.20
CA ALA A 301 22.45 -15.03 -15.62
C ALA A 301 23.83 -15.22 -16.29
N GLN A 302 24.82 -14.40 -15.94
CA GLN A 302 26.19 -14.53 -16.43
C GLN A 302 26.89 -15.80 -15.91
N ALA A 303 26.70 -16.14 -14.63
CA ALA A 303 27.23 -17.36 -14.03
C ALA A 303 26.62 -18.63 -14.66
N ASN A 304 25.31 -18.64 -14.88
CA ASN A 304 24.61 -19.74 -15.54
C ASN A 304 24.94 -19.87 -17.04
N GLY A 305 25.22 -18.75 -17.71
CA GLY A 305 25.72 -18.74 -19.09
C GLY A 305 27.14 -19.32 -19.22
N HIS A 306 28.03 -19.05 -18.26
CA HIS A 306 29.38 -19.62 -18.22
C HIS A 306 29.38 -21.13 -17.95
N ASN A 307 28.45 -21.66 -17.14
CA ASN A 307 28.34 -23.09 -16.87
C ASN A 307 27.80 -23.91 -18.06
N ARG A 308 27.04 -23.30 -18.98
CA ARG A 308 26.59 -23.97 -20.22
C ARG A 308 27.65 -23.99 -21.33
N ALA A 309 28.71 -23.20 -21.22
CA ALA A 309 29.72 -23.01 -22.26
C ALA A 309 31.02 -23.83 -22.05
N ARG A 310 31.10 -24.72 -21.04
CA ARG A 310 32.26 -25.61 -20.90
C ARG A 310 32.19 -26.75 -21.93
N PRO A 311 33.14 -26.87 -22.89
CA PRO A 311 33.15 -27.98 -23.81
C PRO A 311 33.61 -29.25 -23.07
N HIS A 312 32.84 -30.34 -23.19
CA HIS A 312 33.32 -31.68 -22.87
C HIS A 312 34.51 -32.00 -23.79
N THR A 313 35.73 -31.82 -23.29
CA THR A 313 36.94 -32.32 -23.95
C THR A 313 37.21 -33.72 -23.43
N GLN A 314 36.59 -34.72 -24.06
CA GLN A 314 36.98 -36.11 -23.86
C GLN A 314 38.18 -36.42 -24.77
N LYS A 315 39.38 -36.29 -24.19
CA LYS A 315 40.57 -37.02 -24.64
C LYS A 315 40.33 -38.50 -24.34
N ASP A 316 40.35 -39.35 -25.37
CA ASP A 316 41.02 -40.67 -25.40
C ASP A 316 40.35 -41.62 -26.40
N ARG A 317 41.01 -41.84 -27.55
CA ARG A 317 41.52 -43.18 -27.92
C ARG A 317 42.23 -43.16 -29.27
N LEU A 318 43.54 -43.32 -29.19
CA LEU A 318 44.40 -43.80 -30.26
C LEU A 318 44.33 -45.34 -30.29
N THR A 319 44.39 -45.89 -31.52
CA THR A 319 44.86 -47.23 -31.96
C THR A 319 43.86 -48.27 -32.50
N ARG A 320 44.31 -48.88 -33.62
CA ARG A 320 43.86 -50.06 -34.40
C ARG A 320 42.67 -49.85 -35.36
N ARG A 321 42.70 -50.28 -36.64
CA ARG A 321 43.60 -51.19 -37.37
C ARG A 321 43.36 -51.04 -38.90
N GLN A 322 44.38 -51.38 -39.67
CA GLN A 322 44.54 -51.44 -41.14
C GLN A 322 43.43 -52.14 -41.96
N GLY A 323 43.35 -51.79 -43.25
CA GLY A 323 43.20 -52.79 -44.33
C GLY A 323 42.49 -52.36 -45.63
N ASN A 324 43.25 -52.28 -46.73
CA ASN A 324 42.92 -52.57 -48.15
C ASN A 324 42.02 -51.58 -48.93
N HIS A 325 42.12 -51.35 -50.25
CA HIS A 325 43.07 -51.53 -51.38
C HIS A 325 42.41 -50.67 -52.53
N GLU A 326 43.14 -49.85 -53.31
CA GLU A 326 43.30 -49.94 -54.79
C GLU A 326 42.02 -49.66 -55.64
N VAL A 327 41.94 -48.92 -56.76
CA VAL A 327 42.74 -48.74 -58.01
C VAL A 327 42.16 -47.54 -58.82
N ALA A 328 43.02 -46.78 -59.55
CA ALA A 328 42.89 -46.01 -60.83
C ALA A 328 41.60 -45.19 -61.17
N ASN A 329 41.59 -44.12 -61.99
CA ASN A 329 42.34 -43.87 -63.23
C ASN A 329 42.18 -42.40 -63.72
N SER A 330 43.26 -41.86 -64.30
CA SER A 330 43.39 -40.93 -65.46
C SER A 330 42.37 -39.80 -65.78
N SER A 331 42.84 -38.53 -65.69
CA SER A 331 42.99 -37.44 -66.71
C SER A 331 41.93 -37.17 -67.83
N PRO A 332 42.00 -36.04 -68.60
CA PRO A 332 42.14 -34.61 -68.27
C PRO A 332 41.25 -33.65 -69.15
N VAL A 333 41.24 -32.35 -68.78
CA VAL A 333 41.22 -31.09 -69.61
C VAL A 333 40.26 -30.92 -70.80
N GLU A 334 39.52 -29.80 -70.79
CA GLU A 334 39.31 -28.82 -71.91
C GLU A 334 38.77 -27.53 -71.25
N ALA A 335 39.53 -26.42 -71.24
CA ALA A 335 39.70 -25.37 -72.26
C ALA A 335 38.75 -24.19 -72.05
#